data_AF-A0A9N7R3U9-F1
#
_entry.id   AF-A0A9N7R3U9-F1
#
_cell.length_a   1.000
_cell.length_b   1.000
_cell.length_c   1.000
_cell.angle_alpha   90.00
_cell.angle_beta   90.00
_cell.angle_gamma   90.00
#
_symmetry.space_group_name_H-M   'P 1'
#
loop_
_entity.id
_entity.type
_entity.pdbx_description
1 polymer ?
#
loop_
_entity_poly.entity_id
_entity_poly.type
_entity_poly.pdbx_seq_one_letter_code
_entity_poly.pdbx_strand_id
1 'polypeptide(L)'
;MTENQSNENSSLDSLIAEAAAYGDEKALDCPCVAHLKSGLCGSQFSEAFVCFLKSTTEEKGSDCVHPFVALQNCINANPDAFSKDVVEDDVVEEKAESHYKLRPPLWSVETKSPKE
;
A
#
# COMPACT_ATOMS: atom_id res chain seq x y z
N MET A 1 9.77 -20.02 38.55
CA MET A 1 10.22 -20.74 37.34
C MET A 1 9.00 -20.82 36.45
N THR A 2 8.97 -20.01 35.40
CA THR A 2 7.83 -19.77 34.49
C THR A 2 7.96 -20.67 33.27
N GLU A 3 7.00 -21.56 33.04
CA GLU A 3 6.88 -22.38 31.82
C GLU A 3 5.41 -22.47 31.39
N ASN A 4 5.04 -21.78 30.31
CA ASN A 4 4.18 -22.24 29.21
C ASN A 4 3.68 -21.04 28.38
N GLN A 5 4.45 -20.64 27.37
CA GLN A 5 4.03 -19.69 26.32
C GLN A 5 4.62 -20.13 24.98
N SER A 6 4.50 -21.41 24.64
CA SER A 6 5.14 -22.01 23.46
C SER A 6 4.16 -22.57 22.42
N ASN A 7 2.84 -22.45 22.61
CA ASN A 7 1.87 -23.05 21.68
C ASN A 7 1.23 -22.06 20.69
N GLU A 8 1.27 -20.74 20.97
CA GLU A 8 0.71 -19.71 20.07
C GLU A 8 1.72 -19.26 18.98
N ASN A 9 3.02 -19.31 19.29
CA ASN A 9 4.07 -18.87 18.35
C ASN A 9 4.23 -19.84 17.17
N SER A 10 4.08 -21.15 17.39
CA SER A 10 4.18 -22.17 16.33
C SER A 10 3.09 -22.03 15.26
N SER A 11 1.88 -21.63 15.67
CA SER A 11 0.74 -21.43 14.77
C SER A 11 0.93 -20.19 13.88
N LEU A 12 1.38 -19.09 14.48
CA LEU A 12 1.59 -17.85 13.76
C LEU A 12 2.81 -17.92 12.83
N ASP A 13 3.90 -18.54 13.27
CA ASP A 13 5.11 -18.72 12.45
C ASP A 13 4.82 -19.58 11.20
N SER A 14 3.93 -20.57 11.32
CA SER A 14 3.49 -21.37 10.16
C SER A 14 2.65 -20.55 9.18
N LEU A 15 1.74 -19.69 9.68
CA LEU A 15 0.96 -18.78 8.84
C LEU A 15 1.84 -17.72 8.15
N ILE A 16 2.87 -17.22 8.85
CA ILE A 16 3.85 -16.28 8.31
C ILE A 16 4.70 -16.96 7.22
N ALA A 17 5.14 -18.20 7.45
CA ALA A 17 5.89 -18.98 6.46
C ALA A 17 5.03 -19.28 5.21
N GLU A 18 3.75 -19.55 5.39
CA GLU A 18 2.82 -19.81 4.30
C GLU A 18 2.48 -18.53 3.51
N ALA A 19 2.37 -17.39 4.20
CA ALA A 19 2.26 -16.07 3.56
C ALA A 19 3.54 -15.67 2.81
N ALA A 20 4.72 -15.99 3.34
CA ALA A 20 5.99 -15.79 2.66
C ALA A 20 6.18 -16.73 1.46
N ALA A 21 5.58 -17.93 1.51
CA ALA A 21 5.54 -18.87 0.39
C ALA A 21 4.45 -18.54 -0.65
N TYR A 22 3.47 -17.72 -0.28
CA TYR A 22 2.48 -17.13 -1.18
C TYR A 22 3.18 -16.01 -1.96
N GLY A 23 4.04 -16.41 -2.91
CA GLY A 23 4.99 -15.52 -3.60
C GLY A 23 4.39 -14.20 -4.07
N ASP A 24 5.25 -13.17 -4.17
CA ASP A 24 4.85 -11.76 -4.34
C ASP A 24 3.86 -11.51 -5.49
N GLU A 25 3.95 -12.29 -6.56
CA GLU A 25 3.04 -12.22 -7.72
C GLU A 25 1.62 -12.70 -7.38
N LYS A 26 1.51 -13.65 -6.45
CA LYS A 26 0.23 -14.22 -6.01
C LYS A 26 -0.53 -13.25 -5.10
N ALA A 27 0.16 -12.33 -4.42
CA ALA A 27 -0.49 -11.26 -3.67
C ALA A 27 -1.31 -10.32 -4.58
N LEU A 28 -0.93 -10.17 -5.86
CA LEU A 28 -1.72 -9.44 -6.87
C LEU A 28 -3.00 -10.17 -7.29
N ASP A 29 -3.17 -11.45 -6.94
CA ASP A 29 -4.36 -12.24 -7.25
C ASP A 29 -5.36 -12.26 -6.09
N CYS A 30 -5.04 -11.61 -4.97
CA CYS A 30 -5.98 -11.45 -3.88
C CYS A 30 -7.20 -10.62 -4.35
N PRO A 31 -8.44 -11.09 -4.14
CA PRO A 31 -9.63 -10.37 -4.59
C PRO A 31 -9.74 -8.94 -4.02
N CYS A 32 -9.08 -8.67 -2.88
CA CYS A 32 -9.02 -7.34 -2.27
C CYS A 32 -8.28 -6.31 -3.14
N VAL A 33 -7.27 -6.71 -3.92
CA VAL A 33 -6.47 -5.80 -4.78
C VAL A 33 -6.81 -5.94 -6.27
N ALA A 34 -7.70 -6.86 -6.62
CA ALA A 34 -8.08 -7.15 -8.00
C ALA A 34 -8.65 -5.92 -8.74
N HIS A 35 -9.41 -5.07 -8.03
CA HIS A 35 -9.96 -3.85 -8.62
C HIS A 35 -8.88 -2.80 -8.94
N LEU A 36 -7.82 -2.72 -8.13
CA LEU A 36 -6.69 -1.82 -8.36
C LEU A 36 -5.87 -2.27 -9.56
N LYS A 37 -5.67 -3.58 -9.70
CA LYS A 37 -4.94 -4.20 -10.84
C LYS A 37 -5.68 -4.05 -12.17
N SER A 38 -7.01 -4.05 -12.16
CA SER A 38 -7.82 -4.03 -13.39
C SER A 38 -8.15 -2.61 -13.89
N GLY A 39 -7.75 -1.57 -13.16
CA GLY A 39 -8.01 -0.16 -13.51
C GLY A 39 -7.04 0.42 -14.53
N LEU A 40 -7.26 1.69 -14.91
CA LEU A 40 -6.46 2.42 -15.90
C LEU A 40 -4.97 2.55 -15.52
N CYS A 41 -4.66 2.51 -14.23
CA CYS A 41 -3.30 2.58 -13.68
C CYS A 41 -2.81 1.23 -13.13
N GLY A 42 -3.50 0.13 -13.47
CA GLY A 42 -3.25 -1.19 -12.90
C GLY A 42 -1.86 -1.76 -13.16
N SER A 43 -1.23 -1.41 -14.29
CA SER A 43 0.15 -1.80 -14.59
C SER A 43 1.13 -1.18 -13.60
N GLN A 44 1.04 0.14 -13.41
CA GLN A 44 1.91 0.88 -12.48
C GLN A 44 1.66 0.45 -11.03
N PHE A 45 0.40 0.13 -10.70
CA PHE A 45 0.04 -0.41 -9.40
C PHE A 45 0.73 -1.76 -9.16
N SER A 46 0.62 -2.68 -10.13
CA SER A 46 1.19 -4.02 -9.99
C SER A 46 2.71 -3.98 -9.85
N GLU A 47 3.39 -3.14 -10.63
CA GLU A 47 4.84 -2.95 -10.57
C GLU A 47 5.28 -2.38 -9.22
N ALA A 48 4.62 -1.31 -8.75
CA ALA A 48 4.94 -0.71 -7.46
C ALA A 48 4.66 -1.66 -6.28
N PHE A 49 3.54 -2.39 -6.34
CA PHE A 49 3.12 -3.30 -5.29
C PHE A 49 4.06 -4.52 -5.18
N VAL A 50 4.44 -5.13 -6.31
CA VAL A 50 5.41 -6.24 -6.31
C VAL A 50 6.78 -5.77 -5.86
N CYS A 51 7.21 -4.57 -6.25
CA CYS A 51 8.46 -4.00 -5.77
C CYS A 51 8.43 -3.85 -4.23
N PHE A 52 7.35 -3.29 -3.68
CA PHE A 52 7.16 -3.12 -2.24
C PHE A 52 7.22 -4.45 -1.47
N LEU A 53 6.58 -5.50 -1.98
CA LEU A 53 6.62 -6.83 -1.36
C LEU A 53 8.04 -7.43 -1.37
N LYS A 54 8.76 -7.27 -2.48
CA LYS A 54 10.13 -7.76 -2.66
C LYS A 54 11.20 -6.95 -1.94
N SER A 55 10.91 -5.70 -1.59
CA SER A 55 11.84 -4.80 -0.92
C SER A 55 12.32 -5.43 0.39
N THR A 56 13.64 -5.52 0.58
CA THR A 56 14.25 -6.07 1.81
C THR A 56 14.86 -4.98 2.70
N THR A 57 14.67 -3.71 2.33
CA THR A 57 15.17 -2.55 3.07
C THR A 57 14.43 -2.39 4.40
N GLU A 58 15.08 -1.74 5.37
CA GLU A 58 14.50 -1.46 6.70
C GLU A 58 13.21 -0.64 6.59
N GLU A 59 13.21 0.35 5.71
CA GLU A 59 12.03 1.08 5.26
C GLU A 59 11.55 0.44 3.96
N LYS A 60 10.54 -0.43 4.05
CA LYS A 60 9.99 -1.18 2.90
C LYS A 60 9.61 -0.24 1.77
N GLY A 61 10.09 -0.53 0.57
CA GLY A 61 9.79 0.21 -0.65
C GLY A 61 10.58 1.51 -0.83
N SER A 62 11.54 1.82 0.05
CA SER A 62 12.46 2.95 -0.14
C SER A 62 13.35 2.78 -1.40
N ASP A 63 13.57 1.54 -1.85
CA ASP A 63 14.21 1.17 -3.12
C ASP A 63 13.25 1.19 -4.33
N CYS A 64 11.94 1.36 -4.09
CA CYS A 64 10.87 1.27 -5.08
C CYS A 64 10.25 2.62 -5.46
N VAL A 65 10.91 3.74 -5.14
CA VAL A 65 10.36 5.09 -5.33
C VAL A 65 9.92 5.34 -6.77
N HIS A 66 10.70 4.89 -7.76
CA HIS A 66 10.39 5.14 -9.16
C HIS A 66 9.07 4.49 -9.63
N PRO A 67 8.82 3.18 -9.36
CA PRO A 67 7.50 2.58 -9.56
C PRO A 67 6.35 3.34 -8.90
N PHE A 68 6.50 3.79 -7.65
CA PHE A 68 5.46 4.54 -6.94
C PHE A 68 5.19 5.92 -7.57
N VAL A 69 6.24 6.62 -8.01
CA VAL A 69 6.09 7.89 -8.74
C VAL A 69 5.35 7.68 -10.06
N ALA A 70 5.63 6.59 -10.79
CA ALA A 70 4.93 6.28 -12.03
C ALA A 70 3.43 6.00 -11.79
N LEU A 71 3.10 5.31 -10.70
CA LEU A 71 1.71 5.11 -10.28
C LEU A 71 1.02 6.44 -9.94
N GLN A 72 1.67 7.29 -9.14
CA GLN A 72 1.13 8.61 -8.77
C GLN A 72 0.88 9.49 -10.00
N ASN A 73 1.82 9.50 -10.95
CA ASN A 73 1.67 10.24 -12.20
C ASN A 73 0.48 9.73 -13.02
N CYS A 74 0.26 8.42 -13.04
CA CYS A 74 -0.90 7.83 -13.72
C CYS A 74 -2.23 8.24 -13.05
N ILE A 75 -2.30 8.19 -11.71
CA ILE A 75 -3.48 8.62 -10.94
C ILE A 75 -3.80 10.09 -11.23
N ASN A 76 -2.80 10.96 -11.18
CA ASN A 76 -2.98 12.39 -11.42
C ASN A 76 -3.46 12.68 -12.85
N ALA A 77 -3.04 11.88 -13.83
CA ALA A 77 -3.50 12.00 -15.21
C ALA A 77 -4.90 11.39 -15.44
N ASN A 78 -5.36 10.50 -14.56
CA ASN A 78 -6.60 9.75 -14.69
C ASN A 78 -7.35 9.77 -13.36
N PRO A 79 -8.07 10.87 -13.03
CA PRO A 79 -8.80 10.99 -11.76
C PRO A 79 -9.89 9.92 -11.60
N ASP A 80 -10.37 9.33 -12.70
CA ASP A 80 -11.33 8.21 -12.70
C ASP A 80 -10.65 6.82 -12.68
N ALA A 81 -9.32 6.73 -12.57
CA ALA A 81 -8.57 5.46 -12.61
C ALA A 81 -8.85 4.55 -11.41
N PHE A 82 -9.28 5.14 -10.30
CA PHE A 82 -9.68 4.45 -9.10
C PHE A 82 -11.05 4.96 -8.69
N SER A 83 -11.86 4.11 -8.05
CA SER A 83 -13.18 4.52 -7.55
C SER A 83 -13.05 5.79 -6.71
N LYS A 84 -14.04 6.67 -6.79
CA LYS A 84 -14.14 7.90 -5.99
C LYS A 84 -13.90 7.66 -4.49
N ASP A 85 -14.26 6.48 -4.00
CA ASP A 85 -13.96 6.02 -2.63
C ASP A 85 -12.46 5.98 -2.27
N VAL A 86 -11.55 6.02 -3.26
CA VAL A 86 -10.09 5.93 -3.14
C VAL A 86 -9.39 7.26 -3.53
N VAL A 87 -10.03 8.12 -4.33
CA VAL A 87 -9.41 9.32 -4.94
C VAL A 87 -9.95 10.63 -4.36
N GLU A 88 -11.13 10.63 -3.73
CA GLU A 88 -11.74 11.84 -3.18
C GLU A 88 -11.08 12.25 -1.84
N ASP A 89 -9.94 12.95 -1.91
CA ASP A 89 -9.35 13.71 -0.79
C ASP A 89 -9.15 15.22 -1.13
N ASP A 90 -9.66 15.71 -2.27
CA ASP A 90 -9.47 17.11 -2.72
C ASP A 90 -10.74 17.87 -3.14
N VAL A 91 -11.96 17.36 -2.85
CA VAL A 91 -13.19 18.16 -3.01
C VAL A 91 -13.98 18.16 -1.70
N VAL A 92 -13.89 19.28 -0.99
CA VAL A 92 -14.69 19.61 0.18
C VAL A 92 -16.17 19.68 -0.22
N GLU A 93 -16.96 18.66 0.15
CA GLU A 93 -18.35 18.84 0.53
C GLU A 93 -18.78 17.76 1.53
N GLU A 94 -19.30 18.19 2.69
CA GLU A 94 -19.68 17.36 3.83
C GLU A 94 -20.60 16.18 3.45
N LYS A 95 -20.23 14.96 3.87
CA LYS A 95 -21.03 14.04 4.73
C LYS A 95 -20.79 12.56 4.41
N ALA A 96 -19.88 11.93 5.15
CA ALA A 96 -20.06 10.66 5.89
C ALA A 96 -18.70 10.21 6.44
N GLU A 97 -18.62 10.03 7.76
CA GLU A 97 -17.43 9.55 8.45
C GLU A 97 -17.04 8.13 7.99
N SER A 98 -15.85 8.00 7.41
CA SER A 98 -15.05 6.78 7.57
C SER A 98 -13.60 7.20 7.83
N HIS A 99 -13.21 7.17 9.09
CA HIS A 99 -11.88 7.56 9.54
C HIS A 99 -10.90 6.41 9.31
N TYR A 100 -10.46 6.21 8.06
CA TYR A 100 -9.19 5.56 7.81
C TYR A 100 -8.16 6.66 7.56
N LYS A 101 -7.46 7.05 8.64
CA LYS A 101 -6.39 8.04 8.55
C LYS A 101 -5.20 7.39 7.86
N LEU A 102 -5.13 7.52 6.53
CA LEU A 102 -3.93 7.17 5.78
C LEU A 102 -2.78 7.98 6.39
N ARG A 103 -1.79 7.29 6.95
CA ARG A 103 -0.58 7.94 7.46
C ARG A 103 0.37 8.06 6.27
N PRO A 104 0.50 9.26 5.65
CA PRO A 104 1.45 9.44 4.58
C PRO A 104 2.86 9.08 5.09
N PRO A 105 3.70 8.46 4.26
CA PRO A 105 5.06 8.17 4.65
C PRO A 105 5.82 9.49 4.89
N LEU A 106 6.82 9.46 5.78
CA LEU A 106 7.47 10.67 6.30
C LEU A 106 8.08 11.56 5.20
N TRP A 107 8.42 10.99 4.05
CA TRP A 107 8.97 11.70 2.89
C TRP A 107 7.91 12.44 2.06
N SER A 108 6.62 12.11 2.18
CA SER A 108 5.52 12.81 1.47
C SER A 108 5.09 14.10 2.16
N VAL A 109 5.61 14.39 3.35
CA VAL A 109 5.36 15.66 4.04
C VAL A 109 6.24 16.74 3.41
N GLU A 110 5.69 17.52 2.48
CA GLU A 110 6.36 18.74 2.02
C GLU A 110 6.54 19.68 3.22
N THR A 111 7.79 20.03 3.51
CA THR A 111 8.12 21.11 4.44
C THR A 111 7.60 22.41 3.85
N LYS A 112 6.36 22.80 4.18
CA LYS A 112 5.88 24.16 3.96
C LYS A 112 6.81 25.11 4.72
N SER A 113 7.78 25.66 4.00
CA SER A 113 8.59 26.77 4.48
C SER A 113 7.66 27.94 4.77
N PRO A 114 7.76 28.60 5.94
CA PRO A 114 7.02 29.82 6.20
C PRO A 114 7.43 30.88 5.18
N LYS A 115 6.48 31.35 4.38
CA LYS A 115 6.67 32.54 3.55
C LYS A 115 6.31 33.75 4.41
N GLU A 116 7.26 34.67 4.56
CA GLU A 116 7.09 36.02 5.14
C GLU A 116 5.85 36.74 4.60
#